data_AF-A0A6B3HHR2-F1
#
_entry.id   AF-A0A6B3HHR2-F1
#
_cell.length_a   1.000
_cell.length_b   1.000
_cell.length_c   1.000
_cell.angle_alpha   90.00
_cell.angle_beta   90.00
_cell.angle_gamma   90.00
#
_symmetry.space_group_name_H-M   'P 1'
#
loop_
_entity.id
_entity.type
_entity.pdbx_description
1 polymer ?
#
loop_
_entity_poly.entity_id
_entity_poly.type
_entity_poly.pdbx_seq_one_letter_code
_entity_poly.pdbx_strand_id
1 'polypeptide(L)'
;VGGPFAGSDILLLTTTGARTEQPHTTPLGHVRDGDRLLVVGSNLGAPHHPDWYHNLLAHPTVQVELGEEEFPTVAVPAEGPRRDELFARVVAEAPGYA
;
A
#
# COMPACT_ATOMS: atom_id res chain seq x y z
N VAL A 1 -18.63 -7.10 -0.26
CA VAL A 1 -17.45 -7.86 -0.75
C VAL A 1 -17.25 -9.05 0.18
N GLY A 2 -16.94 -10.25 -0.34
CA GLY A 2 -16.73 -11.48 0.45
C GLY A 2 -15.29 -11.98 0.33
N GLY A 3 -14.79 -12.69 1.35
CA GLY A 3 -13.40 -13.16 1.43
C GLY A 3 -12.61 -12.48 2.56
N PRO A 4 -11.27 -12.58 2.60
CA PRO A 4 -10.41 -11.97 3.65
C PRO A 4 -10.50 -10.43 3.75
N PHE A 5 -11.31 -9.80 2.89
CA PHE A 5 -11.56 -8.36 2.84
C PHE A 5 -13.03 -8.00 3.12
N ALA A 6 -13.84 -8.94 3.60
CA ALA A 6 -15.24 -8.68 3.94
C ALA A 6 -15.32 -7.76 5.16
N GLY A 7 -15.75 -6.52 4.94
CA GLY A 7 -15.84 -5.49 5.98
C GLY A 7 -14.56 -4.65 6.18
N SER A 8 -13.55 -4.84 5.33
CA SER A 8 -12.30 -4.07 5.33
C SER A 8 -12.33 -3.03 4.22
N ASP A 9 -11.94 -1.78 4.50
CA ASP A 9 -11.72 -0.77 3.47
C ASP A 9 -10.49 -1.17 2.63
N ILE A 10 -10.73 -1.79 1.48
CA ILE A 10 -9.69 -2.10 0.50
C ILE A 10 -9.25 -0.80 -0.16
N LEU A 11 -7.94 -0.63 -0.31
CA LEU A 11 -7.33 0.39 -1.13
C LEU A 11 -6.99 -0.22 -2.50
N LEU A 12 -7.42 0.39 -3.60
CA LEU A 12 -6.89 0.05 -4.93
C LEU A 12 -5.76 1.02 -5.26
N LEU A 13 -4.55 0.46 -5.44
CA LEU A 13 -3.35 1.23 -5.76
C LEU A 13 -3.01 1.04 -7.24
N THR A 14 -3.12 2.10 -8.02
CA THR A 14 -2.69 2.09 -9.42
C THR A 14 -1.31 2.74 -9.54
N THR A 15 -0.33 1.93 -9.97
CA THR A 15 1.07 2.34 -10.18
C THR A 15 1.44 2.30 -11.66
N THR A 16 2.44 3.07 -12.08
CA THR A 16 3.03 2.95 -13.42
C THR A 16 4.16 1.92 -13.41
N GLY A 17 4.07 0.91 -14.27
CA GLY A 17 5.04 -0.18 -14.34
C GLY A 17 6.46 0.32 -14.63
N ALA A 18 7.41 0.05 -13.74
CA ALA A 18 8.79 0.55 -13.87
C ALA A 18 9.51 0.11 -15.15
N ARG A 19 9.08 -1.01 -15.76
CA ARG A 19 9.62 -1.54 -17.02
C ARG A 19 8.68 -1.39 -18.21
N THR A 20 7.38 -1.38 -17.95
CA THR A 20 6.35 -1.45 -18.99
C THR A 20 5.71 -0.11 -19.28
N GLU A 21 5.87 0.88 -18.39
CA GLU A 21 5.24 2.21 -18.42
C GLU A 21 3.70 2.15 -18.47
N GLN A 22 3.10 0.99 -18.20
CA GLN A 22 1.66 0.77 -18.20
C GLN A 22 1.08 0.85 -16.78
N PRO A 23 -0.20 1.23 -16.62
CA PRO A 23 -0.86 1.23 -15.32
C PRO A 23 -1.10 -0.19 -14.82
N HIS A 24 -0.83 -0.43 -13.52
CA HIS A 24 -1.10 -1.68 -12.81
C HIS A 24 -1.83 -1.40 -11.50
N THR A 25 -3.03 -1.96 -11.35
CA THR A 25 -3.87 -1.80 -10.15
C THR A 25 -3.74 -3.02 -9.23
N THR A 26 -3.40 -2.78 -7.97
CA THR A 26 -3.27 -3.83 -6.93
C THR A 26 -4.21 -3.53 -5.76
N PRO A 27 -5.08 -4.46 -5.35
CA PRO A 27 -5.86 -4.32 -4.12
C PRO A 27 -5.00 -4.58 -2.89
N LEU A 28 -5.05 -3.67 -1.92
CA LEU A 28 -4.24 -3.71 -0.70
C LEU A 28 -5.10 -3.46 0.54
N GLY A 29 -4.76 -4.13 1.64
CA GLY A 29 -5.14 -3.64 2.96
C GLY A 29 -4.36 -2.37 3.28
N HIS A 30 -4.98 -1.47 4.05
CA HIS A 30 -4.35 -0.24 4.48
C HIS A 30 -4.69 0.09 5.93
N VAL A 31 -3.86 0.92 6.56
CA VAL A 31 -4.10 1.52 7.87
C VAL A 31 -4.08 3.04 7.74
N ARG A 32 -5.02 3.73 8.37
CA ARG A 32 -5.04 5.20 8.40
C ARG A 32 -4.18 5.73 9.54
N ASP A 33 -3.35 6.73 9.26
CA ASP A 33 -2.52 7.44 10.23
C ASP A 33 -2.63 8.96 10.05
N GLY A 34 -3.69 9.54 10.63
CA GLY A 34 -4.12 10.91 10.31
C GLY A 34 -4.57 10.98 8.85
N ASP A 35 -4.00 11.91 8.09
CA ASP A 35 -4.28 12.07 6.65
C ASP A 35 -3.47 11.10 5.76
N ARG A 36 -2.65 10.22 6.37
CA ARG A 36 -1.83 9.25 5.63
C ARG A 36 -2.49 7.90 5.53
N LEU A 37 -2.25 7.25 4.40
CA LEU A 37 -2.58 5.86 4.14
C LEU A 37 -1.30 5.03 4.19
N LEU A 38 -1.26 4.06 5.09
CA LEU A 38 -0.14 3.14 5.24
C LEU A 38 -0.48 1.84 4.53
N VAL A 39 0.35 1.43 3.58
CA VAL A 39 0.30 0.12 2.93
C VAL A 39 1.59 -0.65 3.21
N VAL A 40 1.49 -1.96 3.33
CA VAL A 40 2.64 -2.82 3.64
C VAL A 40 2.99 -3.66 2.42
N GLY A 41 4.23 -3.53 1.94
CA GLY A 41 4.83 -4.37 0.90
C GLY A 41 5.15 -5.79 1.36
N SER A 42 4.21 -6.48 2.02
CA SER A 42 4.45 -7.78 2.66
C SER A 42 4.58 -8.93 1.67
N ASN A 43 3.89 -8.84 0.52
CA ASN A 43 3.82 -9.90 -0.48
C ASN A 43 3.53 -11.29 0.13
N LEU A 44 2.61 -11.35 1.11
CA LEU A 44 2.27 -12.55 1.88
C LEU A 44 3.49 -13.22 2.55
N GLY A 45 4.50 -12.43 2.93
CA GLY A 45 5.74 -12.93 3.56
C GLY A 45 6.77 -13.48 2.58
N ALA A 46 6.56 -13.30 1.27
CA ALA A 46 7.55 -13.71 0.27
C ALA A 46 8.89 -12.95 0.46
N PRO A 47 10.03 -13.57 0.10
CA PRO A 47 11.35 -12.99 0.29
C PRO A 47 11.66 -11.81 -0.65
N HIS A 48 10.77 -11.53 -1.61
CA HIS A 48 10.92 -10.45 -2.58
C HIS A 48 9.77 -9.45 -2.43
N HIS A 49 10.08 -8.18 -2.70
CA HIS A 49 9.09 -7.13 -2.72
C HIS A 49 8.07 -7.34 -3.87
N PRO A 50 6.83 -6.90 -3.69
CA PRO A 50 5.82 -6.98 -4.74
C PRO A 50 6.12 -5.98 -5.86
N ASP A 51 5.65 -6.26 -7.08
CA ASP A 51 5.94 -5.42 -8.25
C ASP A 51 5.53 -3.95 -8.07
N TRP A 52 4.41 -3.69 -7.40
CA TRP A 52 3.95 -2.31 -7.14
C TRP A 52 4.93 -1.51 -6.28
N TYR A 53 5.73 -2.16 -5.42
CA TYR A 53 6.77 -1.50 -4.65
C TYR A 53 7.92 -1.04 -5.55
N HIS A 54 8.32 -1.86 -6.52
CA HIS A 54 9.32 -1.45 -7.51
C HIS A 54 8.79 -0.35 -8.44
N ASN A 55 7.51 -0.40 -8.78
CA ASN A 55 6.85 0.63 -9.57
C ASN A 55 6.86 1.99 -8.87
N LEU A 56 6.49 2.07 -7.57
CA LEU A 56 6.49 3.34 -6.84
C LEU A 56 7.90 3.91 -6.61
N LEU A 57 8.94 3.07 -6.58
CA LEU A 57 10.32 3.54 -6.48
C LEU A 57 10.78 4.26 -7.76
N ALA A 58 10.30 3.81 -8.92
CA ALA A 58 10.56 4.45 -10.20
C ALA A 58 9.63 5.64 -10.48
N HIS A 59 8.36 5.50 -10.10
CA HIS A 59 7.29 6.45 -10.37
C HIS A 59 6.41 6.64 -9.12
N PRO A 60 6.74 7.61 -8.25
CA PRO A 60 6.08 7.73 -6.95
C PRO A 60 4.66 8.33 -7.02
N THR A 61 4.28 8.94 -8.14
CA THR A 61 2.90 9.41 -8.36
C THR A 61 2.00 8.23 -8.67
N VAL A 62 1.00 8.01 -7.82
CA VAL A 62 0.06 6.88 -7.90
C VAL A 62 -1.38 7.40 -7.88
N GLN A 63 -2.32 6.60 -8.38
CA GLN A 63 -3.75 6.81 -8.11
C GLN A 63 -4.19 5.87 -6.99
N VAL A 64 -5.03 6.39 -6.10
CA VAL A 64 -5.62 5.66 -4.99
C VAL A 64 -7.13 5.72 -5.13
N GLU A 65 -7.77 4.56 -5.10
CA GLU A 65 -9.23 4.45 -4.94
C GLU A 65 -9.55 3.89 -3.55
N LEU A 66 -10.46 4.58 -2.84
CA LEU A 66 -10.95 4.25 -1.51
C LEU A 66 -12.46 4.44 -1.45
N GLY A 67 -13.20 3.35 -1.54
CA GLY A 67 -14.66 3.42 -1.59
C GLY A 67 -15.13 4.16 -2.85
N GLU A 68 -15.70 5.34 -2.67
CA GLU A 68 -16.18 6.21 -3.76
C GLU A 68 -15.18 7.33 -4.12
N GLU A 69 -14.08 7.46 -3.36
CA GLU A 69 -13.06 8.47 -3.59
C GLU A 69 -11.93 7.93 -4.47
N GLU A 70 -11.52 8.71 -5.47
CA GLU A 70 -10.34 8.45 -6.31
C GLU A 70 -9.49 9.72 -6.36
N PHE A 71 -8.19 9.59 -6.07
CA PHE A 71 -7.29 10.74 -6.09
C PHE A 71 -5.82 10.38 -6.39
N PRO A 72 -5.08 11.29 -7.07
CA PRO A 72 -3.64 11.17 -7.20
C PRO A 72 -2.94 11.48 -5.89
N THR A 73 -1.89 10.74 -5.57
CA THR A 73 -1.01 11.05 -4.44
C THR A 73 0.43 10.61 -4.71
N VAL A 74 1.33 10.91 -3.76
CA VAL A 74 2.73 10.50 -3.80
C VAL A 74 2.95 9.40 -2.76
N ALA A 75 3.34 8.22 -3.23
CA ALA A 75 3.71 7.09 -2.39
C ALA A 75 5.23 7.00 -2.25
N VAL A 76 5.72 7.00 -1.00
CA VAL A 76 7.15 6.86 -0.69
C VAL A 76 7.35 5.79 0.39
N PRO A 77 8.39 4.94 0.29
CA PRO A 77 8.77 4.06 1.39
C PRO A 77 9.13 4.87 2.63
N ALA A 78 8.64 4.43 3.78
CA ALA A 78 9.19 4.90 5.04
C ALA A 78 10.54 4.22 5.29
N GLU A 79 11.50 4.95 5.84
CA GLU A 79 12.85 4.46 6.12
C GLU A 79 13.25 4.68 7.58
N GLY A 80 14.24 3.90 8.03
CA GLY A 80 14.87 4.05 9.35
C GLY A 80 13.88 4.06 10.52
N PRO A 81 14.12 4.89 11.56
CA PRO A 81 13.25 4.95 12.74
C PRO A 81 11.79 5.29 12.41
N ARG A 82 11.58 6.08 11.35
CA ARG A 82 10.23 6.46 10.93
C ARG A 82 9.44 5.27 10.41
N ARG A 83 10.10 4.36 9.69
CA ARG A 83 9.51 3.09 9.26
C ARG A 83 9.07 2.26 10.47
N ASP A 84 9.92 2.16 11.48
CA ASP A 84 9.66 1.33 12.65
C ASP A 84 8.46 1.87 13.45
N GLU A 85 8.39 3.19 13.63
CA GLU A 85 7.23 3.85 14.27
C GLU A 85 5.91 3.58 13.53
N LEU A 86 5.91 3.75 12.20
CA LEU A 86 4.72 3.54 11.38
C LEU A 86 4.34 2.06 11.33
N PHE A 87 5.32 1.17 11.25
CA PHE A 87 5.07 -0.27 11.26
C PHE A 87 4.48 -0.75 12.59
N ALA A 88 4.94 -0.21 13.73
CA ALA A 88 4.34 -0.49 15.03
C ALA A 88 2.85 -0.08 15.09
N ARG A 89 2.47 1.04 14.45
CA ARG A 89 1.06 1.43 14.31
C ARG A 89 0.27 0.44 13.47
N VAL A 90 0.85 0.01 12.34
CA VAL A 90 0.21 -1.00 11.48
C VAL A 90 -0.02 -2.30 12.26
N VAL A 91 0.97 -2.78 13.03
CA VAL A 91 0.82 -4.01 13.83
C VAL A 91 -0.24 -3.84 14.93
N ALA A 92 -0.36 -2.65 15.52
CA ALA A 92 -1.39 -2.39 16.54
C ALA A 92 -2.82 -2.49 15.97
N GLU A 93 -3.04 -1.97 14.75
CA GLU A 93 -4.36 -1.98 14.08
C GLU A 93 -4.63 -3.29 13.32
N ALA A 94 -3.58 -3.90 12.78
CA ALA A 94 -3.63 -5.14 11.99
C ALA A 94 -2.58 -6.14 12.51
N PRO A 95 -2.88 -6.87 13.60
CA PRO A 95 -1.93 -7.79 14.25
C PRO A 95 -1.41 -8.93 13.37
N GLY A 96 -2.04 -9.18 12.21
CA GLY A 96 -1.56 -10.16 11.23
C GLY A 96 -0.23 -9.79 10.54
N TYR A 97 0.28 -8.57 10.75
CA TYR A 97 1.60 -8.12 10.28
C TYR A 97 2.73 -8.31 11.32
N ALA A 98 2.42 -8.77 12.53
CA ALA A 98 3.40 -9.01 13.59
C ALA A 98 4.38 -10.15 13.27
#